data_AF-A0A9W7TNY9-F1
#
_entry.id   AF-A0A9W7TNY9-F1
#
_cell.length_a   1.000
_cell.length_b   1.000
_cell.length_c   1.000
_cell.angle_alpha   90.00
_cell.angle_beta   90.00
_cell.angle_gamma   90.00
#
_symmetry.space_group_name_H-M   'P 1'
#
loop_
_entity.id
_entity.type
_entity.pdbx_description
1 polymer ?
#
loop_
_entity_poly.entity_id
_entity_poly.type
_entity_poly.pdbx_seq_one_letter_code
_entity_poly.pdbx_strand_id
1 'polypeptide(L)'
;MHEGKWDALQAGPTSSTSPTQKQNGPRILGLTISSPTAVHPQTTATERSFPRIRSKFLNELHKVHLPSWAPVALGFLTVLLIISCILCACRKFIFKKRKEKGGKEKSEKNGINMSDVKDEGTKQAVRPGTDSEPQEENTESKQTAKLGKLLYTLDYNFTDSALIVGVIQAEGLAAMDMSGTSDPYVKVYLLPDKKKKFETKVHRKTLDPTFNEHFTFKVPYAELGGKTLVMTVYDFDRFSKHDAIGDVRVQMNKVDFSHLTEEWRDLQKAEKEEQERLGDICLSLRYVPTAGKLTVVILEAKNLKKMDVGGLSDPYVKIHLMQNGKRLKKKKTTTKKNTLNPYYNESFSFEVLSEQIQKVQVVVTVLDYDKIGKNDAIGKIFVGLNSSGTEQRHWSDMLANPRRPIAQWHALKPEEDVDAELSKK
;
A
#
# COMPACT_ATOMS: atom_id res chain seq x y z
N MET A 1 27.75 -69.58 -3.94
CA MET A 1 27.59 -69.00 -2.59
C MET A 1 26.32 -68.15 -2.63
N HIS A 2 25.26 -68.68 -2.02
CA HIS A 2 23.91 -68.14 -1.72
C HIS A 2 23.61 -66.72 -2.25
N GLU A 3 22.77 -66.48 -3.26
CA GLU A 3 21.39 -66.92 -3.58
C GLU A 3 20.32 -66.61 -2.52
N GLY A 4 19.36 -65.77 -2.95
CA GLY A 4 18.10 -65.43 -2.29
C GLY A 4 17.11 -64.87 -3.32
N LYS A 5 16.70 -65.76 -4.23
CA LYS A 5 15.68 -65.63 -5.28
C LYS A 5 14.33 -66.05 -4.69
N TRP A 6 13.21 -65.39 -5.03
CA TRP A 6 11.92 -66.07 -5.23
C TRP A 6 11.05 -65.33 -6.25
N ASP A 7 10.55 -66.15 -7.17
CA ASP A 7 9.81 -65.86 -8.38
C ASP A 7 8.30 -65.63 -8.15
N ALA A 8 7.68 -65.12 -9.21
CA ALA A 8 6.25 -64.94 -9.45
C ALA A 8 5.41 -66.22 -9.37
N LEU A 9 4.08 -66.08 -9.28
CA LEU A 9 3.11 -66.90 -10.03
C LEU A 9 1.73 -66.23 -10.14
N GLN A 10 1.21 -66.24 -11.37
CA GLN A 10 -0.15 -65.91 -11.79
C GLN A 10 -1.13 -67.04 -11.48
N ALA A 11 -2.43 -66.72 -11.32
CA ALA A 11 -3.58 -67.30 -12.06
C ALA A 11 -4.93 -67.01 -11.36
N GLY A 12 -5.93 -66.51 -12.12
CA GLY A 12 -7.37 -66.68 -11.79
C GLY A 12 -7.87 -68.08 -12.25
N PRO A 13 -9.15 -68.31 -12.60
CA PRO A 13 -10.38 -67.50 -12.49
C PRO A 13 -11.62 -68.31 -11.98
N THR A 14 -12.85 -67.85 -12.32
CA THR A 14 -14.20 -68.50 -12.31
C THR A 14 -15.12 -68.14 -11.13
N SER A 15 -16.19 -67.34 -11.35
CA SER A 15 -17.58 -67.67 -11.75
C SER A 15 -18.44 -68.06 -10.52
N SER A 16 -19.71 -67.71 -10.32
CA SER A 16 -20.80 -67.31 -11.21
C SER A 16 -22.04 -66.85 -10.40
N THR A 17 -22.98 -66.23 -11.11
CA THR A 17 -24.46 -66.36 -11.01
C THR A 17 -25.29 -65.65 -9.91
N SER A 18 -26.13 -64.75 -10.44
CA SER A 18 -27.43 -64.18 -10.03
C SER A 18 -28.48 -65.23 -9.56
N PRO A 19 -29.67 -64.85 -9.01
CA PRO A 19 -30.74 -64.24 -9.81
C PRO A 19 -31.70 -63.22 -9.13
N THR A 20 -32.42 -62.54 -10.02
CA THR A 20 -33.67 -61.76 -9.97
C THR A 20 -34.80 -62.36 -9.11
N GLN A 21 -35.74 -61.56 -8.56
CA GLN A 21 -37.17 -61.51 -8.96
C GLN A 21 -38.04 -60.53 -8.10
N LYS A 22 -39.16 -60.11 -8.72
CA LYS A 22 -40.23 -59.14 -8.39
C LYS A 22 -41.26 -59.60 -7.32
N GLN A 23 -42.21 -58.66 -7.05
CA GLN A 23 -43.64 -58.80 -6.63
C GLN A 23 -43.93 -58.53 -5.14
N ASN A 24 -45.02 -57.92 -4.64
CA ASN A 24 -46.33 -57.43 -5.13
C ASN A 24 -46.90 -56.40 -4.11
N GLY A 25 -47.93 -55.61 -4.50
CA GLY A 25 -48.71 -54.69 -3.63
C GLY A 25 -49.74 -55.39 -2.72
N PRO A 26 -50.70 -54.64 -2.09
CA PRO A 26 -51.94 -54.31 -2.81
C PRO A 26 -52.60 -52.92 -2.53
N ARG A 27 -53.62 -52.64 -3.37
CA ARG A 27 -54.58 -51.52 -3.51
C ARG A 27 -55.42 -51.17 -2.26
N ILE A 28 -55.99 -49.94 -2.23
CA ILE A 28 -57.45 -49.66 -2.20
C ILE A 28 -57.80 -48.31 -2.91
N LEU A 29 -58.89 -48.38 -3.69
CA LEU A 29 -59.85 -47.44 -4.37
C LEU A 29 -59.88 -45.95 -3.95
N GLY A 30 -60.31 -44.94 -4.72
CA GLY A 30 -61.05 -44.76 -5.99
C GLY A 30 -61.58 -43.30 -5.97
N LEU A 31 -61.58 -42.51 -7.05
CA LEU A 31 -62.76 -42.16 -7.87
C LEU A 31 -62.36 -41.12 -8.95
N THR A 32 -62.46 -41.55 -10.21
CA THR A 32 -63.08 -40.99 -11.43
C THR A 32 -63.82 -39.61 -11.29
N ILE A 33 -63.96 -38.66 -12.25
CA ILE A 33 -64.34 -38.69 -13.69
C ILE A 33 -64.03 -37.31 -14.37
N SER A 34 -63.70 -37.37 -15.68
CA SER A 34 -63.97 -36.45 -16.82
C SER A 34 -63.36 -35.04 -16.99
N SER A 35 -62.58 -34.94 -18.07
CA SER A 35 -62.49 -33.83 -19.05
C SER A 35 -63.81 -33.69 -19.87
N PRO A 36 -64.10 -32.62 -20.67
CA PRO A 36 -63.25 -32.29 -21.83
C PRO A 36 -63.31 -30.84 -22.44
N THR A 37 -62.36 -30.61 -23.37
CA THR A 37 -62.36 -29.77 -24.61
C THR A 37 -62.33 -28.22 -24.64
N ALA A 38 -61.18 -27.76 -25.17
CA ALA A 38 -60.78 -26.60 -25.99
C ALA A 38 -61.74 -25.49 -26.45
N VAL A 39 -61.23 -24.24 -26.42
CA VAL A 39 -61.37 -23.16 -27.43
C VAL A 39 -60.14 -22.22 -27.38
N HIS A 40 -59.54 -21.88 -28.54
CA HIS A 40 -58.64 -20.72 -28.79
C HIS A 40 -59.50 -19.59 -29.45
N PRO A 41 -59.20 -18.26 -29.39
CA PRO A 41 -57.90 -17.67 -29.78
C PRO A 41 -57.47 -16.30 -29.17
N GLN A 42 -56.21 -15.92 -29.42
CA GLN A 42 -55.66 -14.58 -29.78
C GLN A 42 -55.55 -13.33 -28.83
N THR A 43 -54.28 -12.92 -28.65
CA THR A 43 -53.62 -11.57 -28.79
C THR A 43 -53.79 -10.38 -27.81
N THR A 44 -52.61 -9.81 -27.48
CA THR A 44 -52.24 -8.43 -27.03
C THR A 44 -52.62 -7.92 -25.63
N ALA A 45 -51.61 -7.52 -24.82
CA ALA A 45 -51.51 -6.20 -24.17
C ALA A 45 -50.33 -6.12 -23.19
N THR A 46 -49.13 -5.87 -23.71
CA THR A 46 -47.95 -5.43 -22.96
C THR A 46 -48.08 -3.94 -22.65
N GLU A 47 -48.96 -3.51 -21.73
CA GLU A 47 -48.96 -2.06 -21.34
C GLU A 47 -49.63 -1.66 -20.01
N ARG A 48 -50.00 -2.60 -19.11
CA ARG A 48 -50.72 -2.24 -17.86
C ARG A 48 -50.00 -2.51 -16.54
N SER A 49 -48.71 -2.82 -16.54
CA SER A 49 -47.98 -3.18 -15.31
C SER A 49 -47.29 -2.02 -14.59
N PHE A 50 -46.89 -0.94 -15.29
CA PHE A 50 -46.09 0.14 -14.70
C PHE A 50 -46.84 1.13 -13.78
N PRO A 51 -48.09 1.56 -14.06
CA PRO A 51 -48.78 2.53 -13.19
C PRO A 51 -49.14 1.97 -11.81
N ARG A 52 -49.39 0.66 -11.73
CA ARG A 52 -49.84 -0.04 -10.52
C ARG A 52 -48.71 -0.35 -9.53
N ILE A 53 -47.47 -0.45 -10.03
CA ILE A 53 -46.27 -0.63 -9.20
C ILE A 53 -45.85 0.70 -8.58
N ARG A 54 -45.96 1.79 -9.36
CA ARG A 54 -45.62 3.15 -8.89
C ARG A 54 -46.56 3.64 -7.79
N SER A 55 -47.86 3.36 -7.91
CA SER A 55 -48.84 3.71 -6.88
C SER A 55 -48.68 2.90 -5.60
N LYS A 56 -48.34 1.61 -5.69
CA LYS A 56 -48.00 0.79 -4.50
C LYS A 56 -46.73 1.26 -3.81
N PHE A 57 -45.71 1.70 -4.56
CA PHE A 57 -44.45 2.18 -4.00
C PHE A 57 -44.61 3.54 -3.29
N LEU A 58 -45.40 4.45 -3.86
CA LEU A 58 -45.68 5.76 -3.24
C LEU A 58 -46.57 5.64 -2.00
N ASN A 59 -47.53 4.70 -1.98
CA ASN A 59 -48.38 4.48 -0.81
C ASN A 59 -47.62 3.85 0.37
N GLU A 60 -46.56 3.09 0.11
CA GLU A 60 -45.69 2.52 1.16
C GLU A 60 -44.66 3.53 1.68
N LEU A 61 -44.23 4.50 0.85
CA LEU A 61 -43.32 5.57 1.27
C LEU A 61 -43.95 6.55 2.28
N HIS A 62 -45.28 6.72 2.26
CA HIS A 62 -46.00 7.54 3.23
C HIS A 62 -46.24 6.86 4.59
N LYS A 63 -45.92 5.57 4.74
CA LYS A 63 -46.03 4.86 6.03
C LYS A 63 -44.73 4.85 6.85
N VAL A 64 -43.64 5.37 6.31
CA VAL A 64 -42.37 5.46 7.03
C VAL A 64 -42.43 6.68 7.95
N HIS A 65 -42.72 6.48 9.23
CA HIS A 65 -42.51 7.51 10.24
C HIS A 65 -41.00 7.75 10.37
N LEU A 66 -40.50 8.78 9.71
CA LEU A 66 -39.13 9.22 9.88
C LEU A 66 -38.96 9.76 11.32
N PRO A 67 -37.91 9.34 12.04
CA PRO A 67 -37.65 9.85 13.38
C PRO A 67 -37.35 11.35 13.32
N SER A 68 -37.71 12.09 14.36
CA SER A 68 -37.70 13.57 14.40
C SER A 68 -36.35 14.22 14.07
N TRP A 69 -35.24 13.47 14.16
CA TRP A 69 -33.89 13.93 13.82
C TRP A 69 -33.56 13.83 12.31
N ALA A 70 -34.30 13.03 11.54
CA ALA A 70 -34.05 12.82 10.11
C ALA A 70 -34.14 14.09 9.25
N PRO A 71 -35.13 15.00 9.42
CA PRO A 71 -35.14 16.26 8.69
C PRO A 71 -33.99 17.19 9.09
N VAL A 72 -33.54 17.14 10.36
CA VAL A 72 -32.38 17.90 10.84
C VAL A 72 -31.09 17.40 10.21
N ALA A 73 -30.92 16.07 10.12
CA ALA A 73 -29.77 15.46 9.45
C ALA A 73 -29.74 15.77 7.94
N LEU A 74 -30.91 15.77 7.29
CA LEU A 74 -31.01 16.14 5.87
C LEU A 74 -30.67 17.62 5.65
N GLY A 75 -31.12 18.51 6.53
CA GLY A 75 -30.75 19.92 6.54
C GLY A 75 -29.26 20.14 6.76
N PHE A 76 -28.63 19.39 7.66
CA PHE A 76 -27.18 19.48 7.88
C PHE A 76 -26.39 19.01 6.65
N LEU A 77 -26.86 17.96 5.97
CA LEU A 77 -26.22 17.43 4.76
C LEU A 77 -26.31 18.42 3.59
N THR A 78 -27.46 19.09 3.42
CA THR A 78 -27.62 20.12 2.38
C THR A 78 -26.77 21.36 2.67
N VAL A 79 -26.68 21.80 3.94
CA VAL A 79 -25.79 22.89 4.35
C VAL A 79 -24.33 22.55 4.09
N LEU A 80 -23.88 21.32 4.41
CA LEU A 80 -22.51 20.87 4.12
C LEU A 80 -22.23 20.81 2.61
N LEU A 81 -23.18 20.37 1.79
CA LEU A 81 -23.04 20.37 0.33
C LEU A 81 -22.99 21.80 -0.23
N ILE A 82 -23.80 22.72 0.29
CA ILE A 82 -23.77 24.14 -0.11
C ILE A 82 -22.43 24.77 0.28
N ILE A 83 -21.93 24.54 1.50
CA ILE A 83 -20.62 25.02 1.94
C ILE A 83 -19.50 24.44 1.07
N SER A 84 -19.56 23.15 0.75
CA SER A 84 -18.61 22.50 -0.15
C SER A 84 -18.63 23.11 -1.55
N CYS A 85 -19.82 23.36 -2.11
CA CYS A 85 -19.98 24.04 -3.40
C CYS A 85 -19.46 25.49 -3.38
N ILE A 86 -19.70 26.23 -2.30
CA ILE A 86 -19.19 27.59 -2.11
C ILE A 86 -17.65 27.56 -2.02
N LEU A 87 -17.06 26.65 -1.25
CA LEU A 87 -15.60 26.49 -1.16
C LEU A 87 -14.98 26.08 -2.51
N CYS A 88 -15.65 25.24 -3.29
CA CYS A 88 -15.21 24.87 -4.64
C CYS A 88 -15.30 26.05 -5.62
N ALA A 89 -16.36 26.87 -5.52
CA ALA A 89 -16.52 28.08 -6.32
C ALA A 89 -15.47 29.14 -5.94
N CYS A 90 -15.22 29.36 -4.65
CA CYS A 90 -14.17 30.25 -4.15
C CYS A 90 -12.77 29.80 -4.63
N ARG A 91 -12.47 28.50 -4.62
CA ARG A 91 -11.22 27.96 -5.18
C ARG A 91 -11.09 28.26 -6.67
N LYS A 92 -12.13 28.04 -7.47
CA LYS A 92 -12.09 28.37 -8.92
C LYS A 92 -11.92 29.88 -9.16
N PHE A 93 -12.51 30.73 -8.33
CA PHE A 93 -12.37 32.19 -8.46
C PHE A 93 -10.97 32.69 -8.08
N ILE A 94 -10.34 32.12 -7.04
CA ILE A 94 -8.98 32.45 -6.60
C ILE A 94 -7.94 31.98 -7.64
N PHE A 95 -8.14 30.80 -8.25
CA PHE A 95 -7.25 30.30 -9.31
C PHE A 95 -7.41 31.04 -10.64
N LYS A 96 -8.61 31.54 -10.96
CA LYS A 96 -8.82 32.35 -12.19
C LYS A 96 -8.13 33.71 -12.11
N LYS A 97 -8.07 34.33 -10.92
CA LYS A 97 -7.36 35.62 -10.71
C LYS A 97 -5.82 35.51 -10.77
N ARG A 98 -5.25 34.30 -10.67
CA ARG A 98 -3.81 34.05 -10.84
C ARG A 98 -3.39 33.85 -12.31
N LYS A 99 -4.32 33.57 -13.22
CA LYS A 99 -4.00 33.29 -14.64
C LYS A 99 -3.83 34.55 -15.51
N GLU A 100 -4.20 35.74 -15.02
CA GLU A 100 -4.10 37.00 -15.76
C GLU A 100 -2.84 37.83 -15.44
N LYS A 101 -1.99 37.43 -14.48
CA LYS A 101 -0.79 38.21 -14.08
C LYS A 101 0.56 37.59 -14.44
N GLY A 102 0.59 36.53 -15.25
CA GLY A 102 1.83 35.78 -15.57
C GLY A 102 2.21 35.76 -17.05
N GLY A 103 2.02 36.86 -17.79
CA GLY A 103 2.38 36.92 -19.22
C GLY A 103 3.11 38.21 -19.62
N LYS A 104 4.44 38.11 -19.79
CA LYS A 104 5.44 38.94 -20.53
C LYS A 104 6.79 38.83 -19.79
N GLU A 105 7.98 38.58 -20.35
CA GLU A 105 8.46 38.43 -21.72
C GLU A 105 9.89 37.80 -21.73
N LYS A 106 10.21 37.02 -22.78
CA LYS A 106 11.47 36.81 -23.57
C LYS A 106 12.84 36.73 -22.87
N SER A 107 13.65 35.66 -23.01
CA SER A 107 14.36 35.09 -24.18
C SER A 107 15.45 35.98 -24.79
N GLU A 108 16.73 35.61 -24.62
CA GLU A 108 17.69 35.59 -25.73
C GLU A 108 18.94 34.75 -25.46
N LYS A 109 19.44 34.16 -26.56
CA LYS A 109 20.56 33.23 -26.70
C LYS A 109 21.90 33.99 -26.74
N ASN A 110 23.01 33.32 -26.42
CA ASN A 110 24.04 32.98 -27.41
C ASN A 110 25.17 32.13 -26.83
N GLY A 111 25.66 31.20 -27.65
CA GLY A 111 26.90 30.49 -27.44
C GLY A 111 28.00 30.94 -28.41
N ILE A 112 29.11 30.18 -28.32
CA ILE A 112 30.32 30.14 -29.15
C ILE A 112 31.27 31.35 -28.91
N ASN A 113 32.58 31.29 -28.68
CA ASN A 113 33.65 30.44 -29.24
C ASN A 113 34.99 30.58 -28.47
N MET A 114 35.95 29.71 -28.76
CA MET A 114 37.33 29.71 -28.26
C MET A 114 38.30 29.95 -29.42
N SER A 115 39.25 30.88 -29.28
CA SER A 115 40.58 30.93 -29.93
C SER A 115 41.25 32.27 -29.59
N ASP A 116 42.45 32.24 -28.99
CA ASP A 116 43.67 32.49 -29.75
C ASP A 116 44.91 32.34 -28.87
N VAL A 117 45.90 31.66 -29.43
CA VAL A 117 47.27 31.53 -28.93
C VAL A 117 48.07 32.73 -29.43
N LYS A 118 48.90 33.33 -28.57
CA LYS A 118 50.13 33.97 -29.04
C LYS A 118 51.26 33.85 -28.01
N ASP A 119 52.31 33.20 -28.50
CA ASP A 119 53.64 33.00 -27.97
C ASP A 119 54.49 34.26 -28.18
N GLU A 120 55.36 34.59 -27.23
CA GLU A 120 56.76 34.98 -27.45
C GLU A 120 57.47 35.22 -26.10
N GLY A 121 58.63 34.60 -25.92
CA GLY A 121 59.41 34.60 -24.67
C GLY A 121 60.51 35.65 -24.56
N THR A 122 61.34 35.55 -23.49
CA THR A 122 62.82 35.63 -23.47
C THR A 122 63.39 35.65 -22.02
N LYS A 123 64.13 34.57 -21.70
CA LYS A 123 65.43 34.38 -20.97
C LYS A 123 65.84 35.13 -19.67
N GLN A 124 66.39 34.29 -18.75
CA GLN A 124 67.52 34.46 -17.78
C GLN A 124 67.31 35.36 -16.52
N ALA A 125 67.89 35.14 -15.33
CA ALA A 125 68.61 34.06 -14.63
C ALA A 125 68.83 34.51 -13.14
N VAL A 126 69.29 33.59 -12.27
CA VAL A 126 69.96 33.79 -10.93
C VAL A 126 69.09 33.60 -9.64
N ARG A 127 69.63 32.80 -8.69
CA ARG A 127 69.13 32.40 -7.33
C ARG A 127 69.77 33.28 -6.20
N PRO A 128 69.66 33.06 -4.86
CA PRO A 128 68.72 32.31 -3.97
C PRO A 128 68.25 33.10 -2.69
N GLY A 129 67.38 32.49 -1.87
CA GLY A 129 67.06 32.85 -0.46
C GLY A 129 65.78 33.68 -0.31
N THR A 130 64.89 33.54 0.68
CA THR A 130 64.85 32.80 1.95
C THR A 130 63.39 32.78 2.45
N ASP A 131 63.10 31.82 3.32
CA ASP A 131 62.05 31.79 4.35
C ASP A 131 60.58 31.43 3.99
N SER A 132 60.33 30.19 4.40
CA SER A 132 59.11 29.50 4.82
C SER A 132 58.01 30.34 5.50
N GLU A 133 56.76 30.11 5.07
CA GLU A 133 55.63 29.69 5.92
C GLU A 133 54.51 29.07 5.05
N PRO A 134 53.74 28.08 5.53
CA PRO A 134 52.93 27.20 4.68
C PRO A 134 51.52 27.75 4.39
N GLN A 135 51.10 27.65 3.12
CA GLN A 135 49.71 27.80 2.69
C GLN A 135 48.86 26.67 3.24
N GLU A 136 47.79 27.02 3.96
CA GLU A 136 46.71 26.12 4.34
C GLU A 136 46.04 25.53 3.09
N GLU A 137 45.98 24.21 3.04
CA GLU A 137 45.20 23.45 2.07
C GLU A 137 43.71 23.81 2.21
N ASN A 138 43.17 24.36 1.14
CA ASN A 138 41.75 24.64 0.97
C ASN A 138 41.01 23.31 0.79
N THR A 139 40.68 22.63 1.89
CA THR A 139 39.68 21.54 1.86
C THR A 139 38.31 22.16 1.60
N GLU A 140 37.86 22.07 0.34
CA GLU A 140 36.49 22.38 -0.06
C GLU A 140 35.50 21.53 0.77
N SER A 141 34.99 22.10 1.86
CA SER A 141 33.89 21.51 2.61
C SER A 141 32.64 21.52 1.74
N LYS A 142 32.19 20.35 1.30
CA LYS A 142 30.81 20.11 0.85
C LYS A 142 29.87 20.74 1.89
N GLN A 143 29.19 21.82 1.54
CA GLN A 143 28.14 22.41 2.37
C GLN A 143 27.02 21.37 2.55
N THR A 144 27.05 20.63 3.65
CA THR A 144 25.90 19.86 4.13
C THR A 144 24.80 20.85 4.45
N ALA A 145 23.67 20.76 3.74
CA ALA A 145 22.48 21.55 4.02
C ALA A 145 22.15 21.48 5.53
N LYS A 146 22.07 22.63 6.20
CA LYS A 146 21.69 22.72 7.61
C LYS A 146 20.22 22.33 7.74
N LEU A 147 19.95 21.20 8.39
CA LEU A 147 18.58 20.67 8.58
C LEU A 147 17.90 21.22 9.85
N GLY A 148 18.66 21.92 10.70
CA GLY A 148 18.23 22.44 11.99
C GLY A 148 18.77 21.63 13.17
N LYS A 149 18.35 22.01 14.38
CA LYS A 149 18.71 21.33 15.64
C LYS A 149 17.45 21.03 16.45
N LEU A 150 17.50 19.98 17.28
CA LEU A 150 16.44 19.59 18.19
C LEU A 150 16.96 19.57 19.63
N LEU A 151 16.23 20.22 20.54
CA LEU A 151 16.41 20.14 21.99
C LEU A 151 15.47 19.10 22.56
N TYR A 152 16.03 18.15 23.30
CA TYR A 152 15.27 17.12 23.99
C TYR A 152 15.82 16.85 25.38
N THR A 153 14.99 16.21 26.19
CA THR A 153 15.35 15.69 27.50
C THR A 153 15.18 14.18 27.57
N LEU A 154 16.06 13.50 28.29
CA LEU A 154 15.97 12.08 28.59
C LEU A 154 16.11 11.86 30.08
N ASP A 155 15.16 11.12 30.63
CA ASP A 155 15.15 10.69 32.03
C ASP A 155 14.67 9.25 32.12
N TYR A 156 15.07 8.54 33.17
CA TYR A 156 14.62 7.18 33.42
C TYR A 156 14.07 7.03 34.82
N ASN A 157 12.79 6.71 34.90
CA ASN A 157 12.13 6.39 36.17
C ASN A 157 12.36 4.92 36.52
N PHE A 158 13.23 4.68 37.49
CA PHE A 158 13.56 3.34 37.98
C PHE A 158 12.41 2.64 38.72
N THR A 159 11.54 3.40 39.38
CA THR A 159 10.37 2.87 40.10
C THR A 159 9.34 2.30 39.14
N ASP A 160 9.03 3.05 38.07
CA ASP A 160 8.01 2.67 37.09
C ASP A 160 8.57 1.88 35.90
N SER A 161 9.89 1.65 35.87
CA SER A 161 10.61 1.03 34.75
C SER A 161 10.25 1.66 33.41
N ALA A 162 10.42 2.99 33.34
CA ALA A 162 9.98 3.77 32.19
C ALA A 162 10.98 4.86 31.80
N LEU A 163 11.31 4.89 30.50
CA LEU A 163 12.05 5.99 29.88
C LEU A 163 11.08 7.14 29.59
N ILE A 164 11.45 8.34 30.04
CA ILE A 164 10.74 9.59 29.78
C ILE A 164 11.56 10.38 28.76
N VAL A 165 10.92 10.72 27.65
CA VAL A 165 11.53 11.49 26.55
C VAL A 165 10.78 12.81 26.44
N GLY A 166 11.44 13.93 26.71
CA GLY A 166 10.90 15.25 26.48
C GLY A 166 11.36 15.79 25.13
N VAL A 167 10.42 16.23 24.30
CA VAL A 167 10.68 16.97 23.07
C VAL A 167 10.37 18.43 23.37
N ILE A 168 11.41 19.26 23.47
CA ILE A 168 11.29 20.63 24.00
C ILE A 168 11.05 21.61 22.87
N GLN A 169 12.03 21.77 21.98
CA GLN A 169 11.94 22.70 20.86
C GLN A 169 12.92 22.33 19.75
N ALA A 170 12.73 22.90 18.56
CA ALA A 170 13.71 22.84 17.48
C ALA A 170 14.07 24.25 17.02
N GLU A 171 15.25 24.40 16.43
CA GLU A 171 15.76 25.67 15.92
C GLU A 171 16.36 25.50 14.52
N GLY A 172 16.11 26.49 13.65
CA GLY A 172 16.67 26.58 12.31
C GLY A 172 16.30 25.41 11.39
N LEU A 173 15.07 24.90 11.49
CA LEU A 173 14.58 23.84 10.63
C LEU A 173 14.63 24.24 9.15
N ALA A 174 14.83 23.28 8.26
CA ALA A 174 14.74 23.52 6.82
C ALA A 174 13.29 23.82 6.40
N ALA A 175 13.11 24.85 5.57
CA ALA A 175 11.83 25.19 4.97
C ALA A 175 11.48 24.18 3.85
N MET A 176 10.40 23.42 4.05
CA MET A 176 9.95 22.40 3.09
C MET A 176 8.75 22.87 2.25
N ASP A 177 7.92 23.78 2.78
CA ASP A 177 6.84 24.36 2.01
C ASP A 177 7.34 25.41 1.00
N MET A 178 6.59 25.53 -0.11
CA MET A 178 6.72 26.66 -1.06
C MET A 178 6.53 28.05 -0.40
N SER A 179 5.99 28.08 0.82
CA SER A 179 5.78 29.30 1.60
C SER A 179 7.05 29.82 2.26
N GLY A 180 8.14 29.03 2.26
CA GLY A 180 9.39 29.36 2.94
C GLY A 180 9.38 29.07 4.44
N THR A 181 8.36 28.37 4.94
CA THR A 181 8.27 27.83 6.30
C THR A 181 8.05 26.32 6.28
N SER A 182 7.85 25.71 7.43
CA SER A 182 7.38 24.32 7.57
C SER A 182 6.26 24.29 8.62
N ASP A 183 5.48 23.23 8.63
CA ASP A 183 4.52 22.85 9.66
C ASP A 183 5.09 21.69 10.52
N PRO A 184 6.13 21.91 11.34
CA PRO A 184 6.88 20.83 11.98
C PRO A 184 6.12 20.08 13.07
N TYR A 185 6.38 18.77 13.13
CA TYR A 185 6.04 17.89 14.24
C TYR A 185 7.09 16.76 14.37
N VAL A 186 7.21 16.15 15.56
CA VAL A 186 8.23 15.14 15.83
C VAL A 186 7.58 13.79 16.08
N LYS A 187 8.06 12.75 15.38
CA LYS A 187 7.76 11.35 15.69
C LYS A 187 8.85 10.74 16.54
N VAL A 188 8.46 10.07 17.63
CA VAL A 188 9.38 9.47 18.61
C VAL A 188 9.11 7.97 18.71
N TYR A 189 10.16 7.15 18.56
CA TYR A 189 10.06 5.69 18.69
C TYR A 189 11.40 5.07 19.11
N LEU A 190 11.39 3.82 19.58
CA LEU A 190 12.57 3.09 20.04
C LEU A 190 12.89 1.92 19.11
N LEU A 191 14.04 1.92 18.46
CA LEU A 191 14.53 0.75 17.73
C LEU A 191 15.01 -0.35 18.69
N PRO A 192 14.75 -1.64 18.39
CA PRO A 192 14.16 -2.16 17.15
C PRO A 192 12.62 -2.13 17.08
N ASP A 193 11.92 -1.74 18.15
CA ASP A 193 10.46 -1.71 18.20
C ASP A 193 9.86 -0.48 17.49
N LYS A 194 9.62 -0.61 16.18
CA LYS A 194 8.96 0.43 15.38
C LYS A 194 7.45 0.53 15.61
N LYS A 195 6.82 -0.36 16.41
CA LYS A 195 5.35 -0.37 16.55
C LYS A 195 4.85 0.75 17.44
N LYS A 196 5.57 1.03 18.53
CA LYS A 196 5.18 2.08 19.48
C LYS A 196 5.77 3.43 19.06
N LYS A 197 4.96 4.25 18.39
CA LYS A 197 5.31 5.60 17.95
C LYS A 197 4.48 6.63 18.71
N PHE A 198 5.12 7.71 19.12
CA PHE A 198 4.44 8.92 19.61
C PHE A 198 4.66 10.06 18.62
N GLU A 199 3.73 11.00 18.57
CA GLU A 199 3.81 12.17 17.71
C GLU A 199 3.50 13.41 18.54
N THR A 200 4.27 14.48 18.38
CA THR A 200 3.94 15.79 18.93
C THR A 200 2.78 16.42 18.17
N LYS A 201 2.24 17.50 18.71
CA LYS A 201 1.37 18.41 17.97
C LYS A 201 2.13 19.04 16.81
N VAL A 202 1.36 19.37 15.77
CA VAL A 202 1.83 20.10 14.59
C VAL A 202 1.84 21.58 14.89
N HIS A 203 3.00 22.22 14.74
CA HIS A 203 3.14 23.66 14.81
C HIS A 203 3.14 24.22 13.41
N ARG A 204 2.32 25.23 13.11
CA ARG A 204 2.17 25.73 11.75
C ARG A 204 3.10 26.89 11.44
N LYS A 205 3.67 26.88 10.24
CA LYS A 205 4.46 27.96 9.63
C LYS A 205 5.56 28.49 10.54
N THR A 206 6.38 27.58 11.06
CA THR A 206 7.50 27.92 11.94
C THR A 206 8.71 27.04 11.62
N LEU A 207 9.90 27.63 11.70
CA LEU A 207 11.18 26.92 11.63
C LEU A 207 11.81 26.72 13.00
N ASP A 208 11.21 27.31 14.03
CA ASP A 208 11.67 27.28 15.43
C ASP A 208 10.49 26.89 16.36
N PRO A 209 9.94 25.67 16.23
CA PRO A 209 8.79 25.23 17.03
C PRO A 209 9.18 24.95 18.49
N THR A 210 8.32 25.35 19.42
CA THR A 210 8.38 24.93 20.83
C THR A 210 7.27 23.92 21.12
N PHE A 211 7.64 22.66 21.32
CA PHE A 211 6.71 21.55 21.55
C PHE A 211 6.35 21.38 23.04
N ASN A 212 7.36 21.29 23.92
CA ASN A 212 7.22 21.02 25.35
C ASN A 212 6.34 19.78 25.66
N GLU A 213 6.57 18.66 24.96
CA GLU A 213 5.81 17.43 25.11
C GLU A 213 6.67 16.30 25.69
N HIS A 214 6.10 15.48 26.57
CA HIS A 214 6.80 14.35 27.20
C HIS A 214 6.13 13.03 26.85
N PHE A 215 6.94 12.02 26.52
CA PHE A 215 6.49 10.70 26.12
C PHE A 215 7.10 9.63 27.02
N THR A 216 6.31 8.62 27.37
CA THR A 216 6.73 7.55 28.29
C THR A 216 6.79 6.19 27.60
N PHE A 217 7.98 5.60 27.58
CA PHE A 217 8.23 4.24 27.10
C PHE A 217 8.43 3.31 28.29
N LYS A 218 7.47 2.42 28.52
CA LYS A 218 7.60 1.33 29.50
C LYS A 218 8.60 0.30 28.97
N VAL A 219 9.84 0.37 29.46
CA VAL A 219 10.96 -0.47 29.02
C VAL A 219 11.82 -0.75 30.25
N PRO A 220 12.04 -2.03 30.62
CA PRO A 220 12.95 -2.37 31.71
C PRO A 220 14.38 -1.90 31.42
N TYR A 221 15.09 -1.42 32.46
CA TYR A 221 16.44 -0.87 32.33
C TYR A 221 17.43 -1.87 31.71
N ALA A 222 17.29 -3.16 32.05
CA ALA A 222 18.12 -4.23 31.49
C ALA A 222 18.00 -4.37 29.96
N GLU A 223 16.86 -4.02 29.37
CA GLU A 223 16.64 -4.06 27.92
C GLU A 223 16.97 -2.74 27.23
N LEU A 224 17.17 -1.67 28.00
CA LEU A 224 17.32 -0.31 27.47
C LEU A 224 18.62 -0.15 26.70
N GLY A 225 19.74 -0.71 27.18
CA GLY A 225 21.06 -0.58 26.57
C GLY A 225 21.17 -1.07 25.13
N GLY A 226 20.30 -2.02 24.72
CA GLY A 226 20.24 -2.52 23.34
C GLY A 226 19.37 -1.68 22.39
N LYS A 227 18.71 -0.63 22.89
CA LYS A 227 17.75 0.18 22.11
C LYS A 227 18.36 1.49 21.63
N THR A 228 17.78 2.04 20.58
CA THR A 228 18.13 3.37 20.05
C THR A 228 16.86 4.21 19.98
N LEU A 229 16.86 5.35 20.65
CA LEU A 229 15.80 6.35 20.52
C LEU A 229 15.96 7.07 19.20
N VAL A 230 14.86 7.17 18.45
CA VAL A 230 14.80 7.92 17.21
C VAL A 230 13.73 8.98 17.33
N MET A 231 14.12 10.22 17.07
CA MET A 231 13.26 11.39 17.02
C MET A 231 13.36 11.97 15.61
N THR A 232 12.32 11.82 14.80
CA THR A 232 12.30 12.31 13.41
C THR A 232 11.37 13.51 13.32
N VAL A 233 11.91 14.63 12.83
CA VAL A 233 11.15 15.85 12.57
C VAL A 233 10.56 15.77 11.16
N TYR A 234 9.24 15.94 11.06
CA TYR A 234 8.48 15.92 9.83
C TYR A 234 7.83 17.28 9.59
N ASP A 235 7.66 17.62 8.32
CA ASP A 235 6.80 18.68 7.83
C ASP A 235 5.40 18.13 7.54
N PHE A 236 4.39 18.66 8.22
CA PHE A 236 3.01 18.22 8.05
C PHE A 236 2.40 18.80 6.78
N ASP A 237 1.80 17.93 5.98
CA ASP A 237 1.36 18.28 4.65
C ASP A 237 -0.08 17.83 4.40
N ARG A 238 -1.00 18.78 4.17
CA ARG A 238 -2.45 18.46 4.20
C ARG A 238 -2.92 17.62 3.00
N PHE A 239 -2.24 17.75 1.86
CA PHE A 239 -2.67 17.16 0.59
C PHE A 239 -1.59 16.30 -0.08
N SER A 240 -0.47 16.09 0.60
CA SER A 240 0.71 15.37 0.14
C SER A 240 1.25 14.47 1.25
N LYS A 241 2.25 13.66 0.93
CA LYS A 241 2.98 12.89 1.94
C LYS A 241 3.85 13.85 2.75
N HIS A 242 3.89 13.67 4.06
CA HIS A 242 4.70 14.49 4.97
C HIS A 242 6.19 14.29 4.66
N ASP A 243 6.93 15.39 4.59
CA ASP A 243 8.36 15.38 4.28
C ASP A 243 9.19 15.24 5.56
N ALA A 244 10.13 14.32 5.58
CA ALA A 244 11.06 14.18 6.70
C ALA A 244 12.15 15.25 6.58
N ILE A 245 12.21 16.16 7.56
CA ILE A 245 13.22 17.22 7.62
C ILE A 245 14.57 16.61 8.05
N GLY A 246 14.55 15.82 9.12
CA GLY A 246 15.72 15.14 9.63
C GLY A 246 15.43 14.32 10.88
N ASP A 247 16.41 13.57 11.36
CA ASP A 247 16.29 12.77 12.57
C ASP A 247 17.47 12.92 13.53
N VAL A 248 17.19 12.68 14.80
CA VAL A 248 18.18 12.49 15.87
C VAL A 248 18.09 11.04 16.35
N ARG A 249 19.24 10.37 16.43
CA ARG A 249 19.37 9.01 16.94
C ARG A 249 20.26 8.98 18.16
N VAL A 250 19.73 8.47 19.26
CA VAL A 250 20.45 8.36 20.53
C VAL A 250 20.53 6.89 20.91
N GLN A 251 21.75 6.35 20.99
CA GLN A 251 21.95 5.00 21.49
C GLN A 251 21.85 5.03 23.01
N MET A 252 20.93 4.24 23.58
CA MET A 252 20.62 4.34 25.01
C MET A 252 21.78 3.84 25.90
N ASN A 253 22.71 3.05 25.37
CA ASN A 253 23.94 2.65 26.08
C ASN A 253 24.95 3.80 26.28
N LYS A 254 24.79 4.94 25.61
CA LYS A 254 25.68 6.11 25.74
C LYS A 254 25.11 7.20 26.63
N VAL A 255 23.87 7.03 27.09
CA VAL A 255 23.18 8.02 27.93
C VAL A 255 23.38 7.62 29.39
N ASP A 256 23.82 8.57 30.20
CA ASP A 256 23.83 8.41 31.65
C ASP A 256 22.46 8.81 32.22
N PHE A 257 21.71 7.82 32.71
CA PHE A 257 20.39 8.01 33.29
C PHE A 257 20.43 8.30 34.81
N SER A 258 21.61 8.56 35.37
CA SER A 258 21.75 9.01 36.77
C SER A 258 21.22 10.44 36.96
N HIS A 259 21.16 11.21 35.88
CA HIS A 259 20.69 12.60 35.85
C HIS A 259 19.81 12.85 34.62
N LEU A 260 18.94 13.85 34.72
CA LEU A 260 18.19 14.36 33.58
C LEU A 260 19.19 14.85 32.51
N THR A 261 19.21 14.19 31.36
CA THR A 261 20.02 14.62 30.21
C THR A 261 19.21 15.62 29.40
N GLU A 262 19.71 16.84 29.22
CA GLU A 262 19.14 17.84 28.32
C GLU A 262 20.21 18.28 27.33
N GLU A 263 19.99 18.05 26.03
CA GLU A 263 20.99 18.38 25.02
C GLU A 263 20.40 18.81 23.67
N TRP A 264 21.14 19.70 23.01
CA TRP A 264 20.92 20.05 21.61
C TRP A 264 21.63 19.07 20.68
N ARG A 265 20.92 18.56 19.68
CA ARG A 265 21.50 17.75 18.61
C ARG A 265 21.16 18.31 17.25
N ASP A 266 22.16 18.38 16.37
CA ASP A 266 21.94 18.67 14.95
C ASP A 266 21.14 17.55 14.28
N LEU A 267 20.16 17.94 13.46
CA LEU A 267 19.37 16.99 12.69
C LEU A 267 20.22 16.37 11.58
N GLN A 268 20.20 15.04 11.53
CA GLN A 268 20.80 14.29 10.45
C GLN A 268 19.76 14.03 9.35
N LYS A 269 20.24 13.69 8.16
CA LYS A 269 19.34 13.34 7.06
C LYS A 269 18.58 12.08 7.44
N ALA A 270 17.26 12.21 7.57
CA ALA A 270 16.38 11.09 7.87
C ALA A 270 16.62 9.96 6.87
N GLU A 271 17.01 8.79 7.37
CA GLU A 271 16.89 7.57 6.59
C GLU A 271 15.42 7.45 6.20
N LYS A 272 15.15 7.33 4.89
CA LYS A 272 13.79 7.06 4.42
C LYS A 272 13.29 5.86 5.22
N GLU A 273 12.15 6.01 5.89
CA GLU A 273 11.45 4.89 6.49
C GLU A 273 11.25 3.87 5.36
N GLU A 274 12.11 2.85 5.29
CA GLU A 274 11.90 1.72 4.39
C GLU A 274 10.53 1.20 4.81
N GLN A 275 9.54 1.41 3.94
CA GLN A 275 8.24 0.80 4.07
C GLN A 275 8.49 -0.66 4.42
N GLU A 276 7.94 -1.11 5.56
CA GLU A 276 8.18 -2.46 6.05
C GLU A 276 8.00 -3.43 4.89
N ARG A 277 9.08 -4.12 4.50
CA ARG A 277 9.04 -5.00 3.34
C ARG A 277 8.04 -6.12 3.63
N LEU A 278 6.91 -6.09 2.92
CA LEU A 278 5.84 -7.07 3.09
C LEU A 278 6.14 -8.41 2.40
N GLY A 279 7.20 -8.43 1.59
CA GLY A 279 7.68 -9.56 0.80
C GLY A 279 7.47 -9.37 -0.70
N ASP A 280 7.90 -10.34 -1.48
CA ASP A 280 7.74 -10.36 -2.93
C ASP A 280 6.92 -11.59 -3.36
N ILE A 281 6.13 -11.45 -4.42
CA ILE A 281 5.39 -12.55 -5.05
C ILE A 281 5.79 -12.71 -6.51
N CYS A 282 6.04 -13.94 -6.93
CA CYS A 282 6.31 -14.32 -8.31
C CYS A 282 5.04 -14.90 -8.94
N LEU A 283 4.60 -14.30 -10.04
CA LEU A 283 3.44 -14.77 -10.78
C LEU A 283 3.74 -14.82 -12.27
N SER A 284 3.10 -15.77 -12.97
CA SER A 284 3.18 -15.90 -14.41
C SER A 284 1.84 -15.59 -15.07
N LEU A 285 1.86 -14.67 -16.05
CA LEU A 285 0.71 -14.27 -16.82
C LEU A 285 0.79 -14.81 -18.25
N ARG A 286 -0.32 -15.33 -18.75
CA ARG A 286 -0.45 -15.78 -20.14
C ARG A 286 -1.82 -15.45 -20.68
N TYR A 287 -1.89 -14.71 -21.78
CA TYR A 287 -3.15 -14.40 -22.46
C TYR A 287 -3.23 -15.06 -23.84
N VAL A 288 -4.38 -15.68 -24.14
CA VAL A 288 -4.71 -16.24 -25.46
C VAL A 288 -5.92 -15.49 -26.01
N PRO A 289 -5.73 -14.51 -26.90
CA PRO A 289 -6.82 -13.67 -27.40
C PRO A 289 -7.93 -14.45 -28.10
N THR A 290 -7.57 -15.44 -28.94
CA THR A 290 -8.53 -16.24 -29.72
C THR A 290 -9.49 -17.06 -28.86
N ALA A 291 -9.07 -17.45 -27.67
CA ALA A 291 -9.88 -18.20 -26.71
C ALA A 291 -10.45 -17.30 -25.60
N GLY A 292 -10.14 -16.00 -25.60
CA GLY A 292 -10.45 -15.09 -24.49
C GLY A 292 -9.96 -15.62 -23.14
N LYS A 293 -8.79 -16.27 -23.09
CA LYS A 293 -8.33 -16.98 -21.89
C LYS A 293 -7.12 -16.31 -21.27
N LEU A 294 -7.29 -15.78 -20.06
CA LEU A 294 -6.23 -15.26 -19.19
C LEU A 294 -5.85 -16.31 -18.15
N THR A 295 -4.61 -16.77 -18.17
CA THR A 295 -4.07 -17.70 -17.18
C THR A 295 -3.11 -16.97 -16.25
N VAL A 296 -3.35 -17.10 -14.95
CA VAL A 296 -2.52 -16.56 -13.87
C VAL A 296 -1.98 -17.74 -13.08
N VAL A 297 -0.67 -17.93 -13.08
CA VAL A 297 0.00 -18.97 -12.28
C VAL A 297 0.68 -18.28 -11.10
N ILE A 298 0.30 -18.67 -9.88
CA ILE A 298 1.00 -18.24 -8.67
C ILE A 298 2.15 -19.21 -8.45
N LEU A 299 3.39 -18.74 -8.62
CA LEU A 299 4.57 -19.59 -8.54
C LEU A 299 5.02 -19.73 -7.09
N GLU A 300 5.48 -18.63 -6.49
CA GLU A 300 6.02 -18.60 -5.14
C GLU A 300 6.00 -17.17 -4.58
N ALA A 301 6.20 -17.04 -3.27
CA ALA A 301 6.50 -15.77 -2.63
C ALA A 301 7.73 -15.92 -1.74
N LYS A 302 8.41 -14.81 -1.43
CA LYS A 302 9.60 -14.80 -0.58
C LYS A 302 9.61 -13.61 0.36
N ASN A 303 10.34 -13.77 1.47
CA ASN A 303 10.52 -12.74 2.49
C ASN A 303 9.21 -12.11 2.96
N LEU A 304 8.15 -12.91 3.09
CA LEU A 304 6.86 -12.42 3.58
C LEU A 304 6.98 -11.88 5.00
N LYS A 305 6.19 -10.86 5.33
CA LYS A 305 6.09 -10.34 6.70
C LYS A 305 5.44 -11.39 7.61
N LYS A 306 6.06 -11.63 8.76
CA LYS A 306 5.55 -12.48 9.84
C LYS A 306 4.33 -11.83 10.49
N MET A 307 3.20 -12.54 10.56
CA MET A 307 1.99 -12.03 11.22
C MET A 307 1.67 -12.75 12.54
N ASP A 308 2.03 -14.03 12.69
CA ASP A 308 1.69 -14.80 13.89
C ASP A 308 2.56 -14.47 15.11
N VAL A 309 1.92 -14.37 16.27
CA VAL A 309 2.60 -14.27 17.58
C VAL A 309 3.06 -15.67 17.99
N GLY A 310 4.32 -16.00 17.71
CA GLY A 310 4.96 -17.26 18.14
C GLY A 310 5.13 -18.33 17.06
N GLY A 311 4.65 -18.09 15.83
CA GLY A 311 4.92 -18.88 14.62
C GLY A 311 5.44 -18.00 13.48
N LEU A 312 5.64 -18.49 12.26
CA LEU A 312 5.93 -17.64 11.09
C LEU A 312 4.63 -17.00 10.55
N SER A 313 4.19 -17.46 9.40
CA SER A 313 2.89 -17.17 8.79
C SER A 313 2.41 -18.44 8.08
N ASP A 314 1.11 -18.56 7.88
CA ASP A 314 0.41 -19.58 7.10
C ASP A 314 -0.11 -18.98 5.77
N PRO A 315 0.75 -18.57 4.82
CA PRO A 315 0.35 -17.77 3.67
C PRO A 315 -0.51 -18.52 2.64
N TYR A 316 -1.53 -17.84 2.13
CA TYR A 316 -2.28 -18.22 0.94
C TYR A 316 -2.63 -16.98 0.09
N VAL A 317 -2.85 -17.20 -1.21
CA VAL A 317 -3.06 -16.11 -2.17
C VAL A 317 -4.50 -16.09 -2.65
N LYS A 318 -5.16 -14.93 -2.59
CA LYS A 318 -6.45 -14.66 -3.24
C LYS A 318 -6.22 -13.87 -4.52
N ILE A 319 -6.93 -14.26 -5.58
CA ILE A 319 -6.90 -13.59 -6.88
C ILE A 319 -8.31 -13.10 -7.17
N HIS A 320 -8.48 -11.79 -7.38
CA HIS A 320 -9.73 -11.18 -7.81
C HIS A 320 -9.58 -10.59 -9.20
N LEU A 321 -10.43 -11.03 -10.14
CA LEU A 321 -10.60 -10.33 -11.42
C LEU A 321 -11.61 -9.20 -11.21
N MET A 322 -11.18 -7.98 -11.49
CA MET A 322 -11.95 -6.75 -11.35
C MET A 322 -12.23 -6.13 -12.73
N GLN A 323 -13.38 -5.50 -12.88
CA GLN A 323 -13.70 -4.67 -14.03
C GLN A 323 -14.65 -3.54 -13.59
N ASN A 324 -14.37 -2.30 -14.00
CA ASN A 324 -15.17 -1.12 -13.64
C ASN A 324 -15.44 -1.02 -12.12
N GLY A 325 -14.43 -1.33 -11.30
CA GLY A 325 -14.52 -1.34 -9.83
C GLY A 325 -15.32 -2.49 -9.22
N LYS A 326 -15.89 -3.40 -10.03
CA LYS A 326 -16.65 -4.57 -9.56
C LYS A 326 -15.80 -5.84 -9.60
N ARG A 327 -15.92 -6.67 -8.55
CA ARG A 327 -15.35 -8.02 -8.48
C ARG A 327 -16.15 -8.97 -9.37
N LEU A 328 -15.52 -9.54 -10.39
CA LEU A 328 -16.14 -10.49 -11.33
C LEU A 328 -15.96 -11.94 -10.90
N LYS A 329 -14.71 -12.35 -10.66
CA LYS A 329 -14.36 -13.73 -10.30
C LYS A 329 -13.31 -13.71 -9.18
N LYS A 330 -13.39 -14.70 -8.28
CA LYS A 330 -12.46 -14.90 -7.18
C LYS A 330 -11.90 -16.32 -7.21
N LYS A 331 -10.59 -16.46 -7.03
CA LYS A 331 -9.89 -17.74 -6.87
C LYS A 331 -8.91 -17.64 -5.69
N LYS A 332 -8.49 -18.78 -5.15
CA LYS A 332 -7.51 -18.84 -4.06
C LYS A 332 -6.60 -20.05 -4.21
N THR A 333 -5.39 -19.95 -3.69
CA THR A 333 -4.44 -21.07 -3.60
C THR A 333 -4.72 -21.97 -2.41
N THR A 334 -3.98 -23.07 -2.32
CA THR A 334 -3.76 -23.79 -1.06
C THR A 334 -3.02 -22.92 -0.04
N THR A 335 -3.21 -23.21 1.24
CA THR A 335 -2.49 -22.57 2.36
C THR A 335 -1.20 -23.34 2.64
N LYS A 336 -0.07 -22.62 2.73
CA LYS A 336 1.22 -23.20 3.11
C LYS A 336 1.47 -22.85 4.57
N LYS A 337 1.73 -23.83 5.42
CA LYS A 337 1.85 -23.60 6.87
C LYS A 337 3.26 -23.20 7.26
N ASN A 338 3.37 -22.30 8.24
CA ASN A 338 4.59 -21.90 8.93
C ASN A 338 5.77 -21.62 8.00
N THR A 339 5.59 -20.71 7.03
CA THR A 339 6.63 -20.33 6.07
C THR A 339 6.50 -18.88 5.62
N LEU A 340 7.64 -18.21 5.42
CA LEU A 340 7.72 -16.87 4.79
C LEU A 340 8.16 -16.94 3.32
N ASN A 341 8.43 -18.15 2.81
CA ASN A 341 8.85 -18.41 1.43
C ASN A 341 8.01 -19.53 0.80
N PRO A 342 6.68 -19.33 0.65
CA PRO A 342 5.80 -20.39 0.16
C PRO A 342 5.98 -20.66 -1.34
N TYR A 343 6.01 -21.94 -1.70
CA TYR A 343 5.93 -22.42 -3.09
C TYR A 343 4.54 -22.96 -3.39
N TYR A 344 3.88 -22.43 -4.43
CA TYR A 344 2.51 -22.78 -4.82
C TYR A 344 2.48 -23.56 -6.13
N ASN A 345 3.00 -22.97 -7.22
CA ASN A 345 2.85 -23.45 -8.59
C ASN A 345 1.40 -23.82 -8.98
N GLU A 346 0.45 -22.94 -8.61
CA GLU A 346 -0.98 -23.16 -8.83
C GLU A 346 -1.50 -22.28 -9.98
N SER A 347 -2.20 -22.90 -10.94
CA SER A 347 -2.68 -22.24 -12.16
C SER A 347 -4.16 -21.93 -12.12
N PHE A 348 -4.52 -20.70 -12.47
CA PHE A 348 -5.88 -20.18 -12.46
C PHE A 348 -6.25 -19.58 -13.81
N SER A 349 -7.38 -20.01 -14.38
CA SER A 349 -7.88 -19.51 -15.66
C SER A 349 -9.10 -18.61 -15.49
N PHE A 350 -9.10 -17.49 -16.19
CA PHE A 350 -10.20 -16.54 -16.31
C PHE A 350 -10.58 -16.36 -17.78
N GLU A 351 -11.88 -16.19 -18.02
CA GLU A 351 -12.42 -15.84 -19.33
C GLU A 351 -12.48 -14.32 -19.41
N VAL A 352 -11.70 -13.73 -20.30
CA VAL A 352 -11.59 -12.29 -20.57
C VAL A 352 -11.51 -12.12 -22.08
N LEU A 353 -12.56 -11.55 -22.67
CA LEU A 353 -12.61 -11.28 -24.10
C LEU A 353 -11.58 -10.22 -24.51
N SER A 354 -11.19 -10.24 -25.78
CA SER A 354 -10.11 -9.40 -26.29
C SER A 354 -10.43 -7.89 -26.16
N GLU A 355 -11.71 -7.54 -26.25
CA GLU A 355 -12.19 -6.15 -26.14
C GLU A 355 -12.23 -5.67 -24.69
N GLN A 356 -12.14 -6.60 -23.74
CA GLN A 356 -12.22 -6.35 -22.31
C GLN A 356 -10.86 -6.38 -21.61
N ILE A 357 -9.83 -6.99 -22.23
CA ILE A 357 -8.53 -7.22 -21.57
C ILE A 357 -7.86 -5.93 -21.10
N GLN A 358 -8.05 -4.82 -21.81
CA GLN A 358 -7.50 -3.51 -21.41
C GLN A 358 -8.31 -2.83 -20.29
N LYS A 359 -9.48 -3.37 -19.94
CA LYS A 359 -10.41 -2.79 -18.94
C LYS A 359 -10.46 -3.58 -17.64
N VAL A 360 -9.74 -4.69 -17.56
CA VAL A 360 -9.70 -5.55 -16.37
C VAL A 360 -8.48 -5.25 -15.51
N GLN A 361 -8.62 -5.56 -14.23
CA GLN A 361 -7.52 -5.57 -13.27
C GLN A 361 -7.51 -6.94 -12.60
N VAL A 362 -6.33 -7.51 -12.38
CA VAL A 362 -6.15 -8.72 -11.59
C VAL A 362 -5.49 -8.32 -10.28
N VAL A 363 -6.26 -8.38 -9.20
CA VAL A 363 -5.80 -8.06 -7.85
C VAL A 363 -5.34 -9.35 -7.18
N VAL A 364 -4.09 -9.38 -6.75
CA VAL A 364 -3.47 -10.51 -6.07
C VAL A 364 -3.19 -10.09 -4.63
N THR A 365 -3.73 -10.82 -3.67
CA THR A 365 -3.60 -10.53 -2.23
C THR A 365 -3.01 -11.73 -1.54
N VAL A 366 -1.89 -11.55 -0.84
CA VAL A 366 -1.30 -12.56 0.03
C VAL A 366 -1.86 -12.34 1.43
N LEU A 367 -2.42 -13.38 2.01
CA LEU A 367 -3.01 -13.34 3.34
C LEU A 367 -2.38 -14.41 4.21
N ASP A 368 -2.31 -14.12 5.50
CA ASP A 368 -2.06 -15.10 6.53
C ASP A 368 -3.36 -15.83 6.89
N TYR A 369 -3.27 -17.13 7.17
CA TYR A 369 -4.41 -17.93 7.60
C TYR A 369 -4.38 -18.11 9.11
N ASP A 370 -5.32 -17.48 9.79
CA ASP A 370 -5.50 -17.63 11.22
C ASP A 370 -6.53 -18.71 11.51
N LYS A 371 -6.18 -19.68 12.36
CA LYS A 371 -7.14 -20.72 12.81
C LYS A 371 -8.29 -20.12 13.61
N ILE A 372 -8.03 -19.02 14.32
CA ILE A 372 -8.99 -18.34 15.19
C ILE A 372 -8.93 -16.85 14.84
N GLY A 373 -10.04 -16.30 14.34
CA GLY A 373 -10.14 -14.88 14.00
C GLY A 373 -10.25 -14.63 12.50
N LYS A 374 -9.96 -13.38 12.11
CA LYS A 374 -10.00 -12.92 10.73
C LYS A 374 -8.60 -13.03 10.14
N ASN A 375 -8.48 -13.72 9.01
CA ASN A 375 -7.26 -13.78 8.22
C ASN A 375 -6.72 -12.39 7.88
N ASP A 376 -5.48 -12.13 8.26
CA ASP A 376 -4.80 -10.85 8.01
C ASP A 376 -4.19 -10.77 6.61
N ALA A 377 -4.23 -9.58 6.01
CA ALA A 377 -3.57 -9.34 4.72
C ALA A 377 -2.09 -9.02 4.96
N ILE A 378 -1.19 -9.81 4.39
CA ILE A 378 0.26 -9.56 4.42
C ILE A 378 0.58 -8.44 3.44
N GLY A 379 0.02 -8.51 2.23
CA GLY A 379 0.20 -7.49 1.22
C GLY A 379 -0.60 -7.76 -0.04
N LYS A 380 -0.67 -6.75 -0.90
CA LYS A 380 -1.50 -6.76 -2.11
C LYS A 380 -0.73 -6.15 -3.29
N ILE A 381 -1.07 -6.58 -4.49
CA ILE A 381 -0.69 -5.95 -5.75
C ILE A 381 -1.88 -6.02 -6.72
N PHE A 382 -1.82 -5.26 -7.80
CA PHE A 382 -2.70 -5.46 -8.95
C PHE A 382 -1.96 -5.23 -10.26
N VAL A 383 -2.31 -6.03 -11.27
CA VAL A 383 -1.84 -5.88 -12.66
C VAL A 383 -3.03 -5.56 -13.55
N GLY A 384 -2.80 -4.89 -14.68
CA GLY A 384 -3.86 -4.53 -15.62
C GLY A 384 -4.11 -3.03 -15.68
N LEU A 385 -5.38 -2.65 -15.89
CA LEU A 385 -5.77 -1.24 -16.05
C LEU A 385 -5.28 -0.39 -14.86
N ASN A 386 -4.67 0.77 -15.15
CA ASN A 386 -4.16 1.73 -14.17
C ASN A 386 -3.04 1.20 -13.24
N SER A 387 -2.46 0.03 -13.53
CA SER A 387 -1.23 -0.39 -12.86
C SER A 387 -0.07 0.51 -13.28
N SER A 388 0.94 0.63 -12.44
CA SER A 388 2.14 1.44 -12.69
C SER A 388 3.42 0.60 -12.49
N GLY A 389 4.55 1.09 -12.99
CA GLY A 389 5.86 0.46 -12.75
C GLY A 389 5.97 -0.98 -13.24
N THR A 390 6.39 -1.87 -12.35
CA THR A 390 6.67 -3.29 -12.61
C THR A 390 5.42 -4.06 -13.04
N GLU A 391 4.28 -3.77 -12.41
CA GLU A 391 2.98 -4.39 -12.65
C GLU A 391 2.46 -4.05 -14.05
N GLN A 392 2.61 -2.78 -14.47
CA GLN A 392 2.24 -2.33 -15.80
C GLN A 392 3.12 -2.97 -16.88
N ARG A 393 4.43 -3.04 -16.62
CA ARG A 393 5.38 -3.69 -17.53
C ARG A 393 5.03 -5.16 -17.73
N HIS A 394 4.77 -5.88 -16.65
CA HIS A 394 4.38 -7.29 -16.72
C HIS A 394 3.10 -7.51 -17.54
N TRP A 395 2.10 -6.65 -17.34
CA TRP A 395 0.86 -6.70 -18.11
C TRP A 395 1.09 -6.40 -19.59
N SER A 396 1.93 -5.42 -19.90
CA SER A 396 2.28 -5.04 -21.27
C SER A 396 3.04 -6.15 -21.98
N ASP A 397 4.02 -6.76 -21.29
CA ASP A 397 4.82 -7.87 -21.82
C ASP A 397 3.95 -9.11 -22.10
N MET A 398 2.96 -9.40 -21.24
CA MET A 398 1.97 -10.46 -21.49
C MET A 398 1.15 -10.19 -22.75
N LEU A 399 0.69 -8.95 -22.96
CA LEU A 399 -0.10 -8.58 -24.14
C LEU A 399 0.73 -8.59 -25.43
N ALA A 400 1.99 -8.15 -25.36
CA ALA A 400 2.93 -8.15 -26.48
C ALA A 400 3.36 -9.56 -26.91
N ASN A 401 3.31 -10.54 -25.98
CA ASN A 401 3.72 -11.92 -26.21
C ASN A 401 2.53 -12.89 -26.09
N PRO A 402 1.55 -12.86 -27.01
CA PRO A 402 0.36 -13.69 -26.93
C PRO A 402 0.74 -15.18 -26.90
N ARG A 403 0.01 -15.96 -26.09
CA ARG A 403 0.20 -17.41 -25.88
C ARG A 403 1.52 -17.80 -25.21
N ARG A 404 2.39 -16.87 -24.83
CA ARG A 404 3.59 -17.14 -24.03
C ARG A 404 3.32 -16.78 -22.56
N PRO A 405 3.67 -17.65 -21.61
CA PRO A 405 3.69 -17.28 -20.20
C PRO A 405 4.89 -16.36 -19.93
N ILE A 406 4.64 -15.25 -19.26
CA ILE A 406 5.66 -14.33 -18.77
C ILE A 406 5.64 -14.40 -17.25
N ALA A 407 6.77 -14.71 -16.62
CA ALA A 407 6.90 -14.79 -15.17
C ALA A 407 7.65 -13.55 -14.65
N GLN A 408 7.15 -12.96 -13.57
CA GLN A 408 7.75 -11.75 -13.00
C GLN A 408 7.50 -11.65 -11.49
N TRP A 409 8.52 -11.14 -10.79
CA TRP A 409 8.45 -10.78 -9.38
C TRP A 409 7.81 -9.40 -9.17
N HIS A 410 7.03 -9.28 -8.11
CA HIS A 410 6.36 -8.06 -7.69
C HIS A 410 6.53 -7.86 -6.19
N ALA A 411 6.91 -6.65 -5.78
CA ALA A 411 6.96 -6.28 -4.38
C ALA A 411 5.55 -6.06 -3.85
N LEU A 412 5.22 -6.66 -2.71
CA LEU A 412 3.92 -6.51 -2.05
C LEU A 412 3.81 -5.11 -1.44
N LYS A 413 2.63 -4.49 -1.61
CA LYS A 413 2.29 -3.18 -1.05
C LYS A 413 1.22 -3.32 0.05
N PRO A 414 1.11 -2.34 0.96
CA PRO A 414 0.04 -2.31 1.95
C PRO A 414 -1.35 -2.42 1.30
N GLU A 415 -2.28 -3.08 1.99
CA GLU A 415 -3.63 -3.30 1.44
C GLU A 415 -4.34 -1.98 1.15
N GLU A 416 -4.26 -1.03 2.08
CA GLU A 416 -4.86 0.30 1.95
C GLU A 416 -4.34 1.10 0.75
N ASP A 417 -3.04 1.05 0.48
CA ASP A 417 -2.42 1.80 -0.62
C ASP A 417 -2.93 1.30 -1.97
N VAL A 418 -2.98 -0.03 -2.13
CA VAL A 418 -3.47 -0.65 -3.36
C VAL A 418 -4.97 -0.43 -3.53
N ASP A 419 -5.76 -0.52 -2.46
CA ASP A 419 -7.20 -0.26 -2.54
C ASP A 419 -7.50 1.22 -2.84
N ALA A 420 -6.68 2.15 -2.34
CA ALA A 420 -6.76 3.56 -2.71
C ALA A 420 -6.46 3.77 -4.20
N GLU A 421 -5.45 3.10 -4.76
CA GLU A 421 -5.15 3.14 -6.19
C GLU A 421 -6.29 2.54 -7.05
N LEU A 422 -6.85 1.40 -6.64
CA LEU A 422 -7.98 0.76 -7.33
C LEU A 422 -9.27 1.61 -7.30
N SER A 423 -9.39 2.53 -6.34
CA SER A 423 -10.55 3.41 -6.21
C SER A 423 -10.48 4.67 -7.09
N LYS A 424 -9.30 5.01 -7.62
CA LYS A 424 -9.10 6.16 -8.52
C LYS A 424 -9.76 5.85 -9.88
N LYS A 425 -10.85 6.56 -10.16
CA LYS A 425 -11.65 6.45 -11.39
C LYS A 425 -11.02 7.18 -12.56
#